data_AF-A0A7Y1UJA5-F1
#
_entry.id   AF-A0A7Y1UJA5-F1
#
_cell.length_a   1.000
_cell.length_b   1.000
_cell.length_c   1.000
_cell.angle_alpha   90.00
_cell.angle_beta   90.00
_cell.angle_gamma   90.00
#
_symmetry.space_group_name_H-M   'P 1'
#
loop_
_entity.id
_entity.type
_entity.pdbx_description
1 polymer ?
#
loop_
_entity_poly.entity_id
_entity_poly.type
_entity_poly.pdbx_seq_one_letter_code
_entity_poly.pdbx_strand_id
1 'polypeptide(L)' 'MIEVSLTGFFGLVLVVIFVAAAASAYFHRRREHRAARALRRLMIRCRVCGSAYRATGGSANQRCPHCGRENPAGRDRRLG' A
#
# COMPACT_ATOMS: atom_id res chain seq x y z
N MET A 1 14.12 45.88 -8.52
CA MET A 1 15.03 44.74 -8.78
C MET A 1 15.21 44.02 -7.45
N ILE A 2 14.84 42.74 -7.38
CA ILE A 2 15.00 41.95 -6.15
C ILE A 2 16.46 41.50 -6.12
N GLU A 3 17.31 42.16 -5.34
CA GLU A 3 18.69 41.69 -5.08
C GLU A 3 18.63 40.52 -4.11
N VAL A 4 18.45 39.32 -4.65
CA VAL A 4 18.53 38.10 -3.85
C VAL A 4 20.00 37.87 -3.53
N SER A 5 20.37 38.02 -2.26
CA SER A 5 21.72 37.71 -1.79
C SER A 5 22.07 36.25 -2.09
N LEU A 6 23.31 35.99 -2.50
CA LEU A 6 23.80 34.65 -2.85
C LEU A 6 23.51 33.63 -1.73
N THR A 7 23.65 34.04 -0.47
CA THR A 7 23.31 33.26 0.72
C THR A 7 21.82 32.92 0.81
N GLY A 8 20.94 33.86 0.46
CA GLY A 8 19.49 33.65 0.42
C GLY A 8 19.08 32.64 -0.65
N PHE A 9 19.74 32.67 -1.81
CA PHE A 9 19.53 31.69 -2.87
C PHE A 9 19.91 30.27 -2.42
N PHE A 10 21.11 30.10 -1.84
CA PHE A 10 21.54 28.80 -1.33
C PHE A 10 20.64 28.29 -0.20
N GLY A 11 20.20 29.17 0.70
CA GLY A 11 19.24 28.81 1.74
C GLY A 11 17.92 28.28 1.17
N LEU A 12 17.38 28.96 0.15
CA LEU A 12 16.17 28.52 -0.54
C LEU A 12 16.35 27.15 -1.21
N VAL A 13 17.46 26.94 -1.90
CA VAL A 13 17.77 25.65 -2.55
C VAL A 13 17.84 24.52 -1.52
N LEU A 14 18.52 24.73 -0.39
CA LEU A 14 18.61 23.73 0.68
C LEU A 14 17.24 23.40 1.27
N VAL A 15 16.39 24.41 1.50
CA VAL A 15 15.02 24.19 1.98
C VAL A 15 14.21 23.38 0.97
N VAL A 16 14.29 23.71 -0.32
CA VAL A 16 13.59 22.96 -1.37
C VAL A 16 14.06 21.51 -1.43
N ILE A 17 15.36 21.26 -1.36
CA ILE A 17 15.93 19.91 -1.34
C ILE A 17 15.44 19.14 -0.11
N PHE A 18 15.46 19.77 1.06
CA PHE A 18 15.02 19.14 2.31
C PHE A 18 13.53 18.79 2.27
N VAL A 19 12.69 19.71 1.80
CA VAL A 19 11.25 19.49 1.64
C VAL A 19 10.98 18.38 0.61
N ALA A 20 11.70 18.38 -0.52
CA ALA A 20 11.58 17.35 -1.54
C ALA A 20 11.98 15.97 -1.01
N ALA A 21 13.07 15.88 -0.24
CA ALA A 21 13.53 14.65 0.39
C ALA A 21 12.54 14.14 1.45
N ALA A 22 12.01 15.04 2.29
CA ALA A 22 10.99 14.68 3.28
C ALA A 22 9.71 14.18 2.60
N ALA A 23 9.26 14.87 1.56
CA ALA A 23 8.11 14.46 0.77
C ALA A 23 8.33 13.10 0.10
N SER A 24 9.48 12.87 -0.53
CA SER A 24 9.78 11.61 -1.20
C SER A 24 9.83 10.44 -0.22
N ALA A 25 10.46 10.61 0.95
CA ALA A 25 10.47 9.60 2.01
C ALA A 25 9.06 9.31 2.53
N TYR A 26 8.23 10.34 2.72
CA TYR A 26 6.84 10.19 3.11
C TYR A 26 6.03 9.41 2.07
N PHE A 27 6.18 9.76 0.78
CA PHE A 27 5.51 9.04 -0.31
C PHE A 27 5.98 7.59 -0.42
N HIS A 28 7.27 7.32 -0.20
CA HIS A 28 7.81 5.96 -0.21
C HIS A 28 7.15 5.07 0.85
N ARG A 29 7.17 5.51 2.12
CA ARG A 29 6.51 4.79 3.22
C ARG A 29 5.02 4.60 2.95
N ARG A 30 4.36 5.63 2.40
CA ARG A 30 2.93 5.55 2.08
C ARG A 30 2.66 4.55 0.95
N ARG A 31 3.54 4.44 -0.04
CA ARG A 31 3.46 3.43 -1.10
C ARG A 31 3.62 2.02 -0.55
N GLU A 32 4.58 1.78 0.34
CA GLU A 32 4.77 0.48 1.00
C GLU A 32 3.53 0.07 1.79
N HIS A 33 2.97 0.98 2.59
CA HIS A 33 1.73 0.71 3.33
C HIS A 33 0.53 0.45 2.40
N ARG A 34 0.42 1.17 1.28
CA ARG A 34 -0.63 0.94 0.28
C ARG A 34 -0.47 -0.42 -0.40
N ALA A 35 0.75 -0.79 -0.78
CA ALA A 35 1.06 -2.09 -1.37
C ALA A 35 0.73 -3.23 -0.40
N ALA A 36 1.15 -3.13 0.87
CA ALA A 36 0.84 -4.10 1.90
C ALA A 36 -0.68 -4.23 2.13
N ARG A 37 -1.42 -3.12 2.17
CA ARG A 37 -2.90 -3.13 2.28
C ARG A 37 -3.57 -3.71 1.05
N ALA A 38 -3.07 -3.43 -0.15
CA ALA A 38 -3.60 -4.00 -1.38
C ALA A 38 -3.41 -5.52 -1.42
N LEU A 39 -2.24 -6.03 -1.03
CA LEU A 39 -1.96 -7.46 -0.93
C LEU A 39 -2.86 -8.14 0.12
N ARG A 40 -3.04 -7.53 1.30
CA ARG A 40 -3.96 -8.07 2.32
C ARG A 40 -5.41 -8.13 1.85
N ARG A 41 -5.88 -7.17 1.05
CA ARG A 41 -7.24 -7.19 0.48
C ARG A 41 -7.46 -8.33 -0.52
N LEU A 42 -6.38 -8.90 -1.07
CA LEU A 42 -6.45 -10.05 -1.96
C LEU A 42 -6.32 -11.38 -1.20
N MET A 43 -6.11 -11.37 0.11
CA MET A 43 -6.02 -12.59 0.92
C MET A 43 -7.40 -12.99 1.41
N ILE A 44 -7.79 -14.23 1.14
CA ILE A 44 -9.02 -14.86 1.62
C ILE A 44 -8.63 -15.96 2.59
N ARG A 45 -9.35 -16.04 3.71
CA ARG A 45 -9.22 -17.15 4.65
C ARG A 45 -10.35 -18.14 4.41
N CYS A 46 -10.01 -19.42 4.22
CA CYS A 46 -11.02 -20.46 4.12
C CYS A 46 -11.75 -20.62 5.46
N ARG A 47 -13.09 -20.63 5.45
CA ARG A 47 -13.91 -20.83 6.65
C ARG A 47 -13.90 -22.27 7.18
N VAL A 48 -13.42 -23.21 6.37
CA VAL A 48 -13.44 -24.65 6.68
C VAL A 48 -12.09 -25.12 7.17
N CYS A 49 -11.04 -24.99 6.37
CA CYS A 49 -9.70 -25.42 6.76
C CYS A 49 -8.84 -24.32 7.40
N GLY A 50 -9.31 -23.06 7.40
CA GLY A 50 -8.60 -21.95 8.01
C GLY A 50 -7.40 -21.42 7.21
N SER A 51 -7.00 -22.05 6.10
CA SER A 51 -5.87 -21.61 5.27
C SER A 51 -6.12 -20.24 4.65
N ALA A 52 -5.13 -19.36 4.68
CA ALA A 52 -5.15 -18.09 3.95
C ALA A 52 -4.53 -18.27 2.56
N TYR A 53 -5.19 -17.78 1.53
CA TYR A 53 -4.73 -17.88 0.14
C TYR A 53 -5.10 -16.61 -0.64
N ARG A 54 -4.40 -16.37 -1.75
CA ARG A 54 -4.65 -15.22 -2.62
C ARG A 54 -5.85 -15.49 -3.53
N ALA A 55 -6.79 -14.54 -3.57
CA ALA A 55 -7.89 -14.54 -4.51
C ALA A 55 -7.35 -14.43 -5.95
N THR A 56 -7.83 -15.31 -6.82
CA THR A 56 -7.50 -15.33 -8.24
C THR A 56 -8.67 -14.78 -9.04
N GLY A 57 -8.50 -13.61 -9.64
CA GLY A 57 -9.52 -12.96 -10.46
C GLY A 57 -10.59 -12.19 -9.66
N GLY A 58 -11.68 -11.82 -10.33
CA GLY A 58 -12.78 -11.03 -9.77
C GLY A 58 -14.04 -11.82 -9.41
N SER A 59 -13.97 -13.16 -9.36
CA SER A 59 -15.15 -13.97 -9.05
C SER A 59 -15.57 -13.81 -7.59
N ALA A 60 -16.88 -13.68 -7.36
CA ALA A 60 -17.48 -13.52 -6.03
C ALA A 60 -17.28 -14.74 -5.12
N ASN A 61 -17.00 -15.92 -5.69
CA ASN A 61 -16.59 -17.12 -4.97
C ASN A 61 -15.19 -17.55 -5.42
N GLN A 62 -14.36 -17.95 -4.45
CA GLN A 62 -12.99 -18.39 -4.65
C GLN A 62 -12.82 -19.78 -4.04
N ARG A 63 -12.31 -20.72 -4.84
CA ARG A 63 -12.09 -22.09 -4.39
C ARG A 63 -10.81 -22.17 -3.57
N CYS A 64 -10.89 -22.78 -2.39
CA CYS A 64 -9.71 -22.99 -1.55
C CYS A 64 -8.77 -24.01 -2.22
N PRO A 65 -7.47 -23.71 -2.38
CA PRO A 65 -6.51 -24.63 -2.97
C PRO A 65 -6.20 -25.85 -2.08
N HIS A 66 -6.45 -25.75 -0.77
CA HIS A 66 -6.17 -26.85 0.18
C HIS A 66 -7.32 -27.84 0.33
N CYS A 67 -8.56 -27.35 0.49
CA CYS A 67 -9.72 -28.21 0.77
C CYS A 67 -10.77 -28.22 -0.34
N GLY A 68 -10.58 -27.44 -1.41
CA GLY A 68 -11.50 -27.37 -2.54
C GLY A 68 -12.83 -26.68 -2.27
N ARG A 69 -13.07 -26.19 -1.05
CA ARG A 69 -14.33 -25.52 -0.66
C ARG A 69 -14.42 -24.13 -1.29
N GLU A 70 -15.62 -23.74 -1.71
CA GLU A 70 -15.90 -22.37 -2.12
C GLU A 70 -15.98 -21.43 -0.91
N ASN A 71 -15.27 -20.31 -0.98
CA ASN A 71 -15.35 -19.23 -0.01
C ASN A 71 -15.72 -17.93 -0.72
N PRO A 72 -16.60 -17.10 -0.15
CA PRO A 72 -16.95 -15.82 -0.74
C PRO A 72 -15.72 -14.90 -0.80
N ALA A 73 -15.41 -14.44 -2.01
CA ALA A 73 -14.44 -13.40 -2.30
C ALA A 73 -15.07 -12.05 -1.95
N GLY A 74 -15.02 -11.71 -0.67
CA GLY A 74 -15.41 -10.42 -0.16
C GLY A 74 -14.25 -9.78 0.57
N ARG A 75 -14.35 -8.46 0.78
CA ARG A 75 -13.55 -7.80 1.82
C ARG A 75 -14.01 -8.37 3.16
N ASP A 76 -13.42 -9.48 3.59
CA ASP A 76 -13.62 -9.95 4.95
C ASP A 76 -13.03 -8.88 5.86
N ARG A 77 -13.92 -8.05 6.43
CA ARG A 77 -13.56 -6.93 7.32
C ARG A 77 -12.86 -7.42 8.60
N ARG A 78 -12.73 -8.74 8.79
CA ARG A 78 -12.04 -9.37 9.92
C ARG A 78 -10.54 -9.60 9.67
N LEU A 79 -10.04 -9.40 8.44
CA LEU A 79 -8.62 -9.59 8.10
C LEU A 79 -7.81 -8.27 8.04
N GLY A 80 -8.40 -7.14 8.43
CA GLY A 80 -7.71 -5.85 8.51
C GLY A 80 -8.57 -4.70 8.95
#